data_AF-A0A951EGV8-F1
#
_entry.id   AF-A0A951EGV8-F1
#
_cell.length_a   1.000
_cell.length_b   1.000
_cell.length_c   1.000
_cell.angle_alpha   90.00
_cell.angle_beta   90.00
_cell.angle_gamma   90.00
#
_symmetry.space_group_name_H-M   'P 1'
#
loop_
_entity.id
_entity.type
_entity.pdbx_description
1 polymer ?
#
loop_
_entity_poly.entity_id
_entity_poly.type
_entity_poly.pdbx_seq_one_letter_code
_entity_poly.pdbx_strand_id
1 'polypeptide(L)' 'MWIYVQETGNMYQDVGGVLTFLANGYSGRGQYQNKPDAQCVKDYGPLPRGLYTFASPRALNFMTD' A
#
# COMPACT_ATOMS: atom_id res chain seq x y z
N MET A 1 6.30 -0.16 -12.12
CA MET A 1 5.43 -0.88 -11.18
C MET A 1 5.67 -0.34 -9.76
N TRP A 2 4.65 -0.26 -8.91
CA TRP A 2 4.82 0.11 -7.51
C TRP A 2 4.88 -1.15 -6.65
N ILE A 3 5.81 -1.19 -5.69
CA ILE A 3 6.00 -2.34 -4.80
C ILE A 3 5.94 -1.83 -3.36
N TYR A 4 5.05 -2.41 -2.56
CA TYR A 4 4.96 -2.16 -1.12
C TYR A 4 5.28 -3.45 -0.35
N VAL A 5 6.24 -3.37 0.57
CA VAL A 5 6.68 -4.50 1.39
C VAL A 5 6.03 -4.39 2.77
N GLN A 6 5.01 -5.21 3.03
CA GLN A 6 4.19 -5.09 4.25
C GLN A 6 4.97 -5.22 5.56
N GLU A 7 6.00 -6.07 5.59
CA GLU A 7 6.82 -6.32 6.78
C GLU A 7 7.61 -5.09 7.21
N THR A 8 8.11 -4.30 6.24
CA THR A 8 8.97 -3.15 6.51
C THR A 8 8.25 -1.83 6.35
N GLY A 9 7.13 -1.82 5.62
CA GLY A 9 6.45 -0.60 5.19
C GLY A 9 7.15 0.13 4.05
N ASN A 10 8.20 -0.44 3.45
CA ASN A 10 8.95 0.20 2.38
C ASN A 10 8.16 0.20 1.07
N MET A 11 8.22 1.32 0.36
CA MET A 11 7.66 1.51 -0.96
C MET A 11 8.77 1.74 -1.98
N TYR A 12 8.71 1.02 -3.08
CA TYR A 12 9.64 1.11 -4.20
C TYR A 12 8.92 1.37 -5.51
N GLN A 13 9.63 2.00 -6.44
CA GLN A 13 9.24 2.05 -7.85
C GLN A 13 10.18 1.12 -8.62
N ASP A 14 9.61 0.16 -9.34
CA ASP A 14 10.30 -0.62 -10.35
C ASP A 14 10.12 0.05 -11.71
N VAL A 15 11.22 0.52 -12.28
CA VAL A 15 11.30 1.06 -13.64
C VAL A 15 12.33 0.25 -14.41
N GLY A 16 11.87 -0.60 -15.34
CA GLY A 16 12.76 -1.41 -16.18
C GLY A 16 13.61 -2.42 -15.41
N GLY A 17 13.15 -2.92 -14.26
CA GLY A 17 13.90 -3.84 -13.40
C GLY A 17 14.77 -3.15 -12.36
N VAL A 18 14.82 -1.81 -12.35
CA VAL A 18 15.55 -1.04 -11.35
C VAL A 18 14.59 -0.64 -10.24
N LEU A 19 14.87 -1.12 -9.02
CA LEU A 19 14.12 -0.75 -7.82
C LEU A 19 14.68 0.52 -7.19
N THR A 20 13.86 1.57 -7.13
CA THR A 20 14.16 2.83 -6.44
C THR A 20 13.30 2.93 -5.19
N PHE A 21 13.93 3.11 -4.02
CA PHE A 21 13.20 3.38 -2.78
C PHE A 21 12.56 4.77 -2.83
N LEU A 22 11.31 4.88 -2.39
CA LEU A 22 10.55 6.13 -2.45
C LEU A 22 10.13 6.63 -1.09
N ALA A 23 9.65 5.73 -0.24
CA ALA A 23 9.04 6.08 1.04
C ALA A 23 8.98 4.88 1.99
N ASN A 24 8.76 5.18 3.26
CA ASN A 24 8.41 4.20 4.29
C ASN A 24 7.05 4.57 4.91
N GLY A 25 6.26 3.56 5.27
CA GLY A 25 4.95 3.71 5.89
C GLY A 25 4.59 2.50 6.74
N TYR A 26 3.30 2.24 6.91
CA TYR A 26 2.83 1.07 7.62
C TYR A 26 1.41 0.68 7.20
N SER A 27 1.04 -0.58 7.47
CA SER A 27 -0.31 -1.10 7.25
C SER A 27 -0.68 -2.07 8.36
N GLY A 28 -1.96 -2.15 8.70
CA GLY A 28 -2.46 -2.91 9.84
C GLY A 28 -2.56 -2.06 11.10
N ARG A 29 -3.35 -2.53 12.07
CA ARG A 29 -3.77 -1.79 13.26
C ARG A 29 -3.12 -2.36 14.53
N GLY A 30 -2.48 -1.49 15.31
CA GLY A 30 -1.92 -1.84 16.63
C GLY A 30 -0.97 -3.04 16.53
N GLN A 31 -1.27 -4.12 17.26
CA GLN A 31 -0.44 -5.33 17.27
C GLN A 31 -0.32 -6.05 15.91
N TYR A 32 -1.13 -5.70 14.92
CA TYR A 32 -1.10 -6.29 13.58
C TYR A 32 -0.35 -5.41 12.56
N GLN A 33 0.16 -4.25 12.98
CA GLN A 33 0.94 -3.36 12.13
C GLN A 33 2.16 -4.10 11.56
N ASN A 34 2.29 -4.04 10.24
CA ASN A 34 3.38 -4.61 9.48
C ASN A 34 3.60 -6.12 9.74
N LYS A 35 2.54 -6.87 10.06
CA LYS A 35 2.58 -8.33 10.22
C LYS A 35 1.96 -9.01 9.00
N PRO A 36 2.76 -9.50 8.02
CA PRO A 36 2.24 -10.12 6.80
C PRO A 36 1.34 -11.34 7.07
N ASP A 37 1.60 -12.08 8.14
CA ASP A 37 0.80 -13.24 8.53
C ASP A 37 -0.61 -12.85 9.02
N ALA A 38 -0.80 -11.60 9.44
CA ALA A 38 -2.09 -11.08 9.85
C ALA A 38 -2.93 -10.54 8.69
N GLN A 39 -2.47 -10.61 7.44
CA GLN A 39 -3.14 -10.02 6.26
C GLN A 39 -4.59 -10.52 6.03
N CYS A 40 -4.97 -11.66 6.61
CA CYS A 40 -6.31 -12.23 6.53
C CYS A 40 -7.24 -11.76 7.67
N VAL A 41 -6.72 -11.04 8.68
CA VAL A 41 -7.50 -10.52 9.79
C VAL A 41 -8.26 -9.28 9.34
N LYS A 42 -9.53 -9.45 9.00
CA LYS A 42 -10.41 -8.36 8.53
C LYS A 42 -10.35 -7.15 9.47
N ASP A 43 -10.25 -5.95 8.91
CA ASP A 43 -10.22 -4.65 9.62
C ASP A 43 -8.99 -4.37 10.51
N TYR A 44 -8.10 -5.35 10.69
CA TYR A 44 -6.93 -5.22 11.58
C TYR A 44 -5.59 -5.52 10.89
N GLY A 45 -5.56 -6.52 10.01
CA GLY A 45 -4.36 -6.91 9.27
C GLY A 45 -3.88 -5.85 8.29
N PRO A 46 -2.62 -5.94 7.81
CA PRO A 46 -2.19 -5.15 6.68
C PRO A 46 -3.01 -5.49 5.43
N LEU A 47 -2.96 -4.60 4.42
CA LEU A 47 -3.48 -4.89 3.08
C LEU A 47 -2.99 -6.29 2.64
N PRO A 48 -3.81 -7.14 1.99
CA PRO A 48 -3.36 -8.44 1.50
C PRO A 48 -2.19 -8.36 0.51
N ARG A 49 -1.36 -9.41 0.47
CA ARG A 49 -0.32 -9.54 -0.56
C ARG A 49 -0.97 -9.88 -1.89
N GLY A 50 -0.59 -9.16 -2.95
CA GLY A 50 -1.11 -9.39 -4.29
C GLY A 50 -0.86 -8.20 -5.21
N LEU A 51 -1.37 -8.33 -6.44
CA LEU A 51 -1.35 -7.27 -7.42
C LEU A 51 -2.61 -6.43 -7.31
N TYR A 52 -2.43 -5.12 -7.24
CA TYR A 52 -3.52 -4.15 -7.19
C TYR A 52 -3.46 -3.26 -8.42
N THR A 53 -4.65 -2.93 -8.94
CA THR A 53 -4.80 -1.87 -9.94
C THR A 53 -5.50 -0.71 -9.27
N PHE A 54 -4.88 0.46 -9.31
CA PHE A 54 -5.51 1.69 -8.84
C PHE A 54 -6.20 2.36 -10.02
N ALA A 55 -7.47 2.70 -9.86
CA ALA A 55 -8.14 3.56 -10.82
C ALA A 55 -7.60 5.00 -10.71
N SER A 56 -7.82 5.81 -11.74
CA SER A 56 -7.56 7.24 -11.66
C SER A 56 -8.25 7.84 -10.43
N PRO A 57 -7.63 8.84 -9.77
CA PRO A 57 -8.27 9.56 -8.67
C PRO A 57 -9.66 10.01 -9.09
N ARG A 58 -10.65 9.85 -8.21
CA ARG A 58 -11.97 10.47 -8.45
C ARG A 58 -11.77 11.97 -8.52
N ALA A 59 -12.15 12.59 -9.63
CA ALA A 59 -12.30 14.03 -9.68
C ALA A 59 -13.33 14.42 -8.62
N LEU A 60 -12.88 15.16 -7.61
CA LEU A 60 -13.81 15.87 -6.74
C LEU A 60 -14.32 17.02 -7.60
N ASN A 61 -15.54 16.88 -8.13
CA ASN A 61 -16.25 18.01 -8.70
C ASN A 61 -16.55 18.96 -7.55
N PHE A 62 -15.67 19.93 -7.30
CA PHE A 62 -16.02 21.10 -6.54
C PHE A 62 -17.09 21.81 -7.38
N MET A 63 -18.36 21.62 -7.02
CA MET A 63 -19.43 22.49 -7.50
C MET A 63 -19.09 23.87 -6.97
N THR A 64 -18.59 24.74 -7.85
CA THR A 64 -18.57 26.17 -7.59
C THR A 64 -20.02 26.62 -7.67
N ASP A 65 -20.60 26.96 -6.53
CA ASP A 65 -21.90 27.68 -6.43
C ASP A 65 -21.86 29.00 -7.22
#